data_AF-A0A6V8K524-F1
#
_entry.id   AF-A0A6V8K524-F1
#
_cell.length_a   1.000
_cell.length_b   1.000
_cell.length_c   1.000
_cell.angle_alpha   90.00
_cell.angle_beta   90.00
_cell.angle_gamma   90.00
#
_symmetry.space_group_name_H-M   'P 1'
#
loop_
_entity.id
_entity.type
_entity.pdbx_description
1 polymer ?
#
loop_
_entity_poly.entity_id
_entity_poly.type
_entity_poly.pdbx_seq_one_letter_code
_entity_poly.pdbx_strand_id
1 'polypeptide(L)'
;MAIDRPEGFDQLVAEVQQRAATAEPAALLDAAAAVSAEHAADADRLLDHFVAHARGSGMSWTDIGARLGVTKQAARQRFTPTPAVAMPFAAHPAPRLQACLDQAAQEARAHGTDEIGTHHLLAGLLTEGVAAAILERLGVHAEQIRTAAHNLFGPPTPTPSDNTPRMSTEATCALDIAAQHAAANTTGTTPPEVRTEHLLAALALDPGGRARRVLNELHVDIAAIKRELQCHISVNLTRPARWWKRRSTGHACSFCGRPSTPDQLVNGPGIAICRPCVALATEILAARQASEQTAQARPS
;
A
#
# COMPACT_ATOMS: atom_id res chain seq x y z
N MET A 1 10.25 -6.07 46.10
CA MET A 1 9.05 -6.93 46.15
C MET A 1 9.20 -7.98 45.07
N ALA A 2 9.57 -9.20 45.47
CA ALA A 2 9.59 -10.34 44.56
C ALA A 2 8.14 -10.78 44.34
N ILE A 3 7.62 -10.62 43.13
CA ILE A 3 6.40 -11.32 42.72
C ILE A 3 6.88 -12.65 42.17
N ASP A 4 7.09 -13.61 43.06
CA ASP A 4 7.06 -15.01 42.69
C ASP A 4 5.59 -15.32 42.36
N ARG A 5 5.27 -15.53 41.08
CA ARG A 5 3.92 -15.95 40.64
C ARG A 5 4.00 -17.37 40.08
N PRO A 6 4.13 -18.41 40.93
CA PRO A 6 4.12 -19.80 40.48
C PRO A 6 2.82 -20.15 39.72
N GLU A 7 1.71 -19.48 40.04
CA GLU A 7 0.40 -19.71 39.39
C GLU A 7 0.37 -19.34 37.90
N GLY A 8 1.25 -18.46 37.41
CA GLY A 8 1.21 -18.01 36.01
C GLY A 8 1.75 -19.04 35.02
N PHE A 9 2.85 -19.72 35.38
CA PHE A 9 3.44 -20.73 34.51
C PHE A 9 2.57 -21.99 34.46
N ASP A 10 2.03 -22.42 35.59
CA ASP A 10 1.15 -23.59 35.65
C ASP A 10 -0.14 -23.38 34.85
N GLN A 11 -0.66 -22.13 34.80
CA GLN A 11 -1.79 -21.77 33.93
C GLN A 11 -1.45 -21.90 32.45
N LEU A 12 -0.26 -21.45 32.03
CA LEU A 12 0.19 -21.58 30.64
C LEU A 12 0.40 -23.05 30.26
N VAL A 13 0.94 -23.86 31.17
CA VAL A 13 1.11 -25.30 30.94
C VAL A 13 -0.25 -25.99 30.79
N ALA A 14 -1.23 -25.66 31.65
CA ALA A 14 -2.58 -26.18 31.54
C ALA A 14 -3.27 -25.77 30.23
N GLU A 15 -3.06 -24.52 29.79
CA GLU A 15 -3.58 -24.02 28.52
C GLU A 15 -2.98 -24.75 27.31
N VAL A 16 -1.67 -25.00 27.31
CA VAL A 16 -1.00 -25.80 26.28
C VAL A 16 -1.57 -27.22 26.22
N GLN A 17 -1.76 -27.85 27.38
CA GLN A 17 -2.35 -29.20 27.47
C GLN A 17 -3.79 -29.23 26.98
N GLN A 18 -4.56 -28.15 27.20
CA GLN A 18 -5.94 -28.04 26.73
C GLN A 18 -6.05 -27.76 25.23
N ARG A 19 -5.09 -27.02 24.65
CA ARG A 19 -5.08 -26.66 23.22
C ARG A 19 -4.44 -27.73 22.33
N ALA A 20 -3.59 -28.60 22.88
CA ALA A 20 -2.98 -29.68 22.11
C ALA A 20 -4.04 -30.69 21.65
N ALA A 21 -4.00 -31.05 20.36
CA ALA A 21 -4.95 -31.99 19.77
C ALA A 21 -4.79 -33.43 20.33
N THR A 22 -3.60 -33.78 20.80
CA THR A 22 -3.27 -35.07 21.40
C THR A 22 -2.22 -34.89 22.50
N ALA A 23 -2.06 -35.91 23.36
CA ALA A 23 -1.00 -35.94 24.37
C ALA A 23 0.39 -36.30 23.80
N GLU A 24 0.53 -36.43 22.47
CA GLU A 24 1.82 -36.70 21.84
C GLU A 24 2.77 -35.49 22.00
N PRO A 25 4.07 -35.72 22.26
CA PRO A 25 5.03 -34.64 22.52
C PRO A 25 5.11 -33.57 21.41
N ALA A 26 4.93 -33.98 20.15
CA ALA A 26 4.94 -33.04 19.01
C ALA A 26 3.74 -32.07 19.04
N ALA A 27 2.53 -32.57 19.29
CA ALA A 27 1.32 -31.76 19.36
C ALA A 27 1.35 -30.77 20.55
N LEU A 28 1.95 -31.18 21.67
CA LEU A 28 2.17 -30.31 22.83
C LEU A 28 3.18 -29.20 22.53
N LEU A 29 4.25 -29.48 21.78
CA LEU A 29 5.23 -28.46 21.36
C LEU A 29 4.62 -27.44 20.40
N ASP A 30 3.82 -27.88 19.44
CA ASP A 30 3.12 -26.99 18.50
C ASP A 30 2.15 -26.06 19.25
N ALA A 31 1.37 -26.62 20.19
CA ALA A 31 0.48 -25.84 21.05
C ALA A 31 1.25 -24.86 21.95
N ALA A 32 2.39 -25.27 22.52
CA ALA A 32 3.25 -24.41 23.32
C ALA A 32 3.81 -23.23 22.52
N ALA A 33 4.25 -23.45 21.28
CA ALA A 33 4.72 -22.39 20.41
C ALA A 33 3.60 -21.39 20.08
N ALA A 34 2.38 -21.87 19.81
CA ALA A 34 1.23 -21.02 19.54
C ALA A 34 0.83 -20.17 20.76
N VAL A 35 0.70 -20.79 21.94
CA VAL A 35 0.40 -20.08 23.20
C VAL A 35 1.48 -19.06 23.53
N SER A 36 2.76 -19.42 23.35
CA SER A 36 3.88 -18.51 23.54
C SER A 36 3.83 -17.31 22.59
N ALA A 37 3.46 -17.51 21.33
CA ALA A 37 3.36 -16.43 20.35
C ALA A 37 2.22 -15.46 20.69
N GLU A 38 1.07 -15.97 21.13
CA GLU A 38 -0.08 -15.15 21.56
C GLU A 38 0.27 -14.28 22.77
N HIS A 39 0.90 -14.88 23.79
CA HIS A 39 1.34 -14.13 24.98
C HIS A 39 2.45 -13.12 24.68
N ALA A 40 3.32 -13.40 23.71
CA ALA A 40 4.28 -12.43 23.21
C ALA A 40 3.57 -11.24 22.53
N ALA A 41 2.54 -11.50 21.72
CA ALA A 41 1.74 -10.45 21.10
C ALA A 41 0.96 -9.60 22.13
N ASP A 42 0.45 -10.20 23.21
CA ASP A 42 -0.16 -9.48 24.32
C ASP A 42 0.85 -8.60 25.08
N ALA A 43 2.04 -9.13 25.33
CA ALA A 43 3.12 -8.38 25.94
C ALA A 43 3.53 -7.17 25.07
N ASP A 44 3.60 -7.34 23.75
CA ASP A 44 3.86 -6.26 22.80
C ASP A 44 2.77 -5.19 22.84
N ARG A 45 1.48 -5.58 22.78
CA ARG A 45 0.34 -4.65 22.87
C ARG A 45 0.34 -3.85 24.18
N LEU A 46 0.68 -4.48 25.29
CA LEU A 46 0.82 -3.82 26.58
C LEU A 46 1.92 -2.76 26.55
N LEU A 47 3.08 -3.11 25.98
CA LEU A 47 4.20 -2.17 25.85
C LEU A 47 3.84 -0.99 24.94
N ASP A 48 3.18 -1.24 23.80
CA ASP A 48 2.72 -0.19 22.89
C ASP A 48 1.78 0.81 23.59
N HIS A 49 0.80 0.30 24.36
CA HIS A 49 -0.15 1.14 25.10
C HIS A 49 0.56 2.08 26.08
N PHE A 50 1.46 1.55 26.91
CA PHE A 50 2.14 2.34 27.94
C PHE A 50 3.22 3.27 27.37
N VAL A 51 3.87 2.89 26.27
CA VAL A 51 4.79 3.79 25.56
C VAL A 51 4.03 4.95 24.91
N ALA A 52 2.87 4.69 24.31
CA ALA A 52 2.01 5.75 23.77
C ALA A 52 1.54 6.72 24.88
N HIS A 53 1.12 6.21 26.03
CA HIS A 53 0.77 7.02 27.19
C HIS A 53 1.96 7.88 27.67
N ALA A 54 3.14 7.28 27.85
CA ALA A 54 4.34 8.00 28.28
C ALA A 54 4.74 9.12 27.30
N ARG A 55 4.60 8.88 25.99
CA ARG A 55 4.82 9.90 24.96
C ARG A 55 3.78 11.02 25.03
N GLY A 56 2.51 10.68 25.27
CA GLY A 56 1.42 11.65 25.47
C GLY A 56 1.64 12.56 26.68
N SER A 57 2.29 12.05 27.74
CA SER A 57 2.68 12.83 28.91
C SER A 57 4.00 13.61 28.74
N GLY A 58 4.60 13.62 27.54
CA GLY A 58 5.79 14.41 27.23
C GLY A 58 7.14 13.72 27.50
N MET A 59 7.17 12.43 27.85
CA MET A 59 8.42 11.70 28.10
C MET A 59 9.25 11.55 26.81
N SER A 60 10.55 11.78 26.89
CA SER A 60 11.42 11.72 25.71
C SER A 60 11.72 10.27 25.29
N TRP A 61 12.06 10.08 24.01
CA TRP A 61 12.51 8.77 23.51
C TRP A 61 13.81 8.27 24.16
N THR A 62 14.63 9.20 24.67
CA THR A 62 15.84 8.85 25.43
C THR A 62 15.46 8.23 26.77
N ASP A 63 14.49 8.81 27.47
CA ASP A 63 14.03 8.33 28.79
C ASP A 63 13.25 7.02 28.67
N ILE A 64 12.43 6.88 27.63
CA ILE A 64 11.69 5.65 27.34
C ILE A 64 12.66 4.51 27.03
N GLY A 65 13.66 4.74 26.17
CA GLY A 65 14.68 3.73 25.87
C GLY A 65 15.45 3.29 27.11
N ALA A 66 15.88 4.25 27.94
CA ALA A 66 16.59 3.97 29.19
C ALA A 66 15.76 3.09 30.16
N ARG A 67 14.45 3.33 30.27
CA ARG A 67 13.55 2.53 31.13
C ARG A 67 13.25 1.13 30.58
N LEU A 68 13.22 0.99 29.26
CA LEU A 68 12.99 -0.29 28.59
C LEU A 68 14.29 -1.10 28.40
N GLY A 69 15.45 -0.58 28.82
CA GLY A 69 16.73 -1.25 28.65
C GLY A 69 17.20 -1.33 27.19
N VAL A 70 16.70 -0.45 26.32
CA VAL A 70 17.03 -0.42 24.89
C VAL A 70 17.61 0.93 24.48
N THR A 71 18.28 0.99 23.34
CA THR A 71 18.79 2.27 22.81
C THR A 71 17.63 3.17 22.41
N LYS A 72 17.86 4.50 22.42
CA LYS A 72 16.91 5.50 21.87
C LYS A 72 16.43 5.12 20.46
N GLN A 73 17.33 4.62 19.63
CA GLN A 73 17.02 4.22 18.26
C GLN A 73 16.14 2.97 18.22
N ALA A 74 16.42 1.96 19.03
CA ALA A 74 15.60 0.75 19.14
C ALA A 74 14.18 1.07 19.67
N ALA A 75 14.06 1.94 20.67
CA ALA A 75 12.76 2.39 21.18
C ALA A 75 11.96 3.14 20.09
N ARG A 76 12.61 4.06 19.36
CA ARG A 76 11.94 4.79 18.27
C ARG A 76 11.53 3.85 17.14
N GLN A 77 12.37 2.91 16.76
CA GLN A 77 12.07 1.99 15.66
C GLN A 77 10.88 1.07 15.98
N ARG A 78 10.77 0.61 17.22
CA ARG A 78 9.71 -0.30 17.66
C ARG A 78 8.39 0.41 17.95
N PHE A 79 8.44 1.54 18.66
CA PHE A 79 7.25 2.16 19.26
C PHE A 79 6.83 3.48 18.61
N THR A 80 7.60 4.01 17.65
CA THR A 80 7.03 5.06 16.79
C THR A 80 6.00 4.35 15.93
N PRO A 81 4.71 4.76 15.99
CA PRO A 81 3.73 4.26 15.03
C PRO A 81 4.32 4.55 13.66
N THR A 82 4.70 3.51 12.93
CA THR A 82 4.97 3.67 11.51
C THR A 82 3.58 3.82 10.93
N PRO A 83 3.13 5.02 10.54
CA PRO A 83 1.85 5.10 9.89
C PRO A 83 1.96 4.20 8.66
N ALA A 84 1.02 3.25 8.50
CA ALA A 84 0.89 2.45 7.28
C ALA A 84 0.82 3.35 6.02
N VAL A 85 0.52 4.63 6.26
CA VAL A 85 0.48 5.73 5.30
C VAL A 85 1.47 6.81 5.72
N ALA A 86 2.71 6.73 5.25
CA ALA A 86 3.61 7.89 5.31
C ALA A 86 3.19 8.89 4.21
N MET A 87 2.32 9.85 4.56
CA MET A 87 2.08 11.03 3.73
C MET A 87 3.31 11.94 3.78
N PRO A 88 3.87 12.39 2.64
CA PRO A 88 4.84 13.47 2.64
C PRO A 88 4.15 14.84 2.88
N PHE A 89 4.80 15.67 3.70
CA PHE A 89 4.38 17.01 4.16
C PHE A 89 3.17 17.08 5.13
N ALA A 90 3.06 18.23 5.80
CA ALA A 90 2.22 18.58 6.95
C ALA A 90 0.68 18.49 6.76
N ALA A 91 0.21 17.62 5.88
CA ALA A 91 -1.20 17.33 5.67
C ALA A 91 -1.58 16.05 6.43
N HIS A 92 -2.72 16.07 7.09
CA HIS A 92 -3.25 14.89 7.79
C HIS A 92 -4.49 14.37 7.06
N PRO A 93 -4.71 13.05 6.99
CA PRO A 93 -5.95 12.50 6.47
C PRO A 93 -7.11 12.86 7.38
N ALA A 94 -8.24 13.23 6.80
CA ALA A 94 -9.51 13.34 7.52
C ALA A 94 -9.91 11.97 8.09
N PRO A 95 -10.70 11.88 9.16
CA PRO A 95 -11.10 10.61 9.77
C PRO A 95 -11.68 9.60 8.77
N ARG A 96 -12.53 10.07 7.85
CA ARG A 96 -13.11 9.25 6.78
C ARG A 96 -12.06 8.75 5.78
N LEU A 97 -11.08 9.60 5.45
CA LEU A 97 -9.99 9.19 4.59
C LEU A 97 -9.09 8.16 5.29
N GLN A 98 -8.81 8.35 6.59
CA GLN A 98 -8.03 7.38 7.35
C GLN A 98 -8.69 6.00 7.34
N ALA A 99 -10.01 5.93 7.56
CA ALA A 99 -10.76 4.69 7.45
C ALA A 99 -10.66 4.06 6.05
N CYS A 100 -10.76 4.86 4.97
CA CYS A 100 -10.56 4.37 3.60
C CYS A 100 -9.14 3.81 3.37
N LEU A 101 -8.11 4.42 3.97
CA LEU A 101 -6.72 3.97 3.87
C LEU A 101 -6.51 2.65 4.63
N ASP A 102 -7.14 2.52 5.79
CA ASP A 102 -7.11 1.28 6.58
C ASP A 102 -7.82 0.14 5.83
N GLN A 103 -8.91 0.45 5.11
CA GLN A 103 -9.58 -0.50 4.22
C GLN A 103 -8.72 -0.87 3.01
N ALA A 104 -8.04 0.09 2.38
CA ALA A 104 -7.09 -0.20 1.30
C ALA A 104 -5.95 -1.13 1.74
N ALA A 105 -5.48 -1.00 2.99
CA ALA A 105 -4.49 -1.91 3.56
C ALA A 105 -5.06 -3.32 3.78
N GLN A 106 -6.31 -3.43 4.22
CA GLN A 106 -7.01 -4.72 4.34
C GLN A 106 -7.19 -5.39 2.98
N GLU A 107 -7.60 -4.64 1.96
CA GLU A 107 -7.73 -5.13 0.58
C GLU A 107 -6.38 -5.64 0.04
N ALA A 108 -5.28 -4.91 0.25
CA ALA A 108 -3.95 -5.35 -0.16
C ALA A 108 -3.50 -6.67 0.51
N ARG A 109 -3.84 -6.84 1.80
CA ARG A 109 -3.61 -8.09 2.55
C ARG A 109 -4.49 -9.23 2.03
N ALA A 110 -5.76 -8.97 1.75
CA ALA A 110 -6.67 -9.96 1.17
C ALA A 110 -6.22 -10.38 -0.24
N HIS A 111 -5.64 -9.44 -1.00
CA HIS A 111 -4.95 -9.71 -2.27
C HIS A 111 -3.60 -10.44 -2.11
N GLY A 112 -3.10 -10.59 -0.87
CA GLY A 112 -1.82 -11.25 -0.59
C GLY A 112 -0.62 -10.51 -1.17
N THR A 113 -0.72 -9.19 -1.29
CA THR A 113 0.36 -8.34 -1.80
C THR A 113 1.06 -7.63 -0.64
N ASP A 114 2.39 -7.56 -0.71
CA ASP A 114 3.18 -6.76 0.23
C ASP A 114 3.12 -5.24 -0.06
N GLU A 115 2.37 -4.84 -1.09
CA GLU A 115 2.27 -3.44 -1.54
C GLU A 115 0.81 -2.96 -1.71
N ILE A 116 0.50 -1.81 -1.12
CA ILE A 116 -0.73 -1.06 -1.36
C ILE A 116 -0.58 -0.27 -2.67
N GLY A 117 -1.27 -0.72 -3.72
CA GLY A 117 -1.39 -0.03 -5.01
C GLY A 117 -2.52 1.00 -5.04
N THR A 118 -2.55 1.83 -6.09
CA THR A 118 -3.63 2.81 -6.30
C THR A 118 -5.01 2.17 -6.51
N HIS A 119 -5.07 0.93 -6.99
CA HIS A 119 -6.32 0.16 -7.11
C HIS A 119 -6.86 -0.28 -5.73
N HIS A 120 -5.99 -0.63 -4.78
CA HIS A 120 -6.40 -0.85 -3.39
C HIS A 120 -6.91 0.44 -2.74
N LEU A 121 -6.22 1.58 -2.97
CA LEU A 121 -6.70 2.89 -2.52
C LEU A 121 -8.09 3.23 -3.10
N LEU A 122 -8.29 2.95 -4.40
CA LEU A 122 -9.57 3.17 -5.08
C LEU A 122 -10.69 2.29 -4.51
N ALA A 123 -10.40 1.01 -4.23
CA ALA A 123 -11.36 0.11 -3.57
C ALA A 123 -11.72 0.60 -2.16
N GLY A 124 -10.71 1.02 -1.37
CA GLY A 124 -10.92 1.56 -0.03
C GLY A 124 -11.78 2.83 0.00
N LEU A 125 -11.68 3.69 -1.02
CA LEU A 125 -12.48 4.91 -1.15
C LEU A 125 -13.99 4.67 -1.29
N LEU A 126 -14.43 3.48 -1.67
CA LEU A 126 -15.85 3.13 -1.75
C LEU A 126 -16.48 2.78 -0.40
N THR A 127 -15.69 2.77 0.68
CA THR A 127 -16.21 2.51 2.03
C THR A 127 -17.05 3.68 2.53
N GLU A 128 -16.57 4.91 2.37
CA GLU A 128 -17.23 6.08 2.93
C GLU A 128 -16.79 7.43 2.31
N GLY A 129 -17.57 8.46 2.59
CA GLY A 129 -17.26 9.84 2.26
C GLY A 129 -17.67 10.27 0.85
N VAL A 130 -17.18 11.43 0.43
CA VAL A 130 -17.59 12.07 -0.82
C VAL A 130 -17.16 11.24 -2.05
N ALA A 131 -15.97 10.65 -2.02
CA ALA A 131 -15.50 9.79 -3.09
C ALA A 131 -16.44 8.60 -3.37
N ALA A 132 -16.89 7.91 -2.31
CA ALA A 132 -17.85 6.82 -2.42
C ALA A 132 -19.15 7.30 -3.10
N ALA A 133 -19.73 8.40 -2.61
CA ALA A 133 -20.96 8.95 -3.15
C ALA A 133 -20.84 9.45 -4.61
N ILE A 134 -19.66 9.89 -5.05
CA ILE A 134 -19.40 10.22 -6.46
C ILE A 134 -19.40 8.96 -7.30
N LEU A 135 -18.63 7.94 -6.90
CA LEU A 135 -18.49 6.69 -7.64
C LEU A 135 -19.83 5.92 -7.72
N GLU A 136 -20.60 5.87 -6.63
CA GLU A 136 -21.93 5.23 -6.60
C GLU A 136 -22.93 5.91 -7.55
N ARG A 137 -22.94 7.24 -7.62
CA ARG A 137 -23.79 7.96 -8.60
C ARG A 137 -23.42 7.69 -10.04
N LEU A 138 -22.17 7.31 -10.29
CA LEU A 138 -21.68 6.88 -11.60
C LEU A 138 -21.86 5.38 -11.83
N GLY A 139 -22.55 4.66 -10.92
CA GLY A 139 -22.84 3.24 -11.04
C GLY A 139 -21.65 2.33 -10.74
N VAL A 140 -20.68 2.81 -9.95
CA VAL A 140 -19.47 2.08 -9.58
C VAL A 140 -19.56 1.63 -8.12
N HIS A 141 -19.43 0.33 -7.91
CA HIS A 141 -19.50 -0.33 -6.61
C HIS A 141 -18.21 -1.08 -6.28
N ALA A 142 -17.97 -1.34 -4.98
CA ALA A 142 -16.71 -1.89 -4.49
C ALA A 142 -16.37 -3.23 -5.13
N GLU A 143 -17.38 -4.08 -5.32
CA GLU A 143 -17.22 -5.40 -5.91
C GLU A 143 -16.79 -5.35 -7.38
N GLN A 144 -17.29 -4.37 -8.13
CA GLN A 144 -16.89 -4.16 -9.53
C GLN A 144 -15.42 -3.73 -9.61
N ILE A 145 -14.98 -2.84 -8.70
CA ILE A 145 -13.58 -2.41 -8.62
C ILE A 145 -12.67 -3.59 -8.27
N ARG A 146 -13.04 -4.40 -7.26
CA ARG A 146 -12.29 -5.59 -6.88
C ARG A 146 -12.18 -6.58 -8.04
N THR A 147 -13.30 -6.90 -8.68
CA THR A 147 -13.36 -7.82 -9.82
C THR A 147 -12.50 -7.33 -10.99
N ALA A 148 -12.60 -6.04 -11.35
CA ALA A 148 -11.80 -5.47 -12.44
C ALA A 148 -10.31 -5.43 -12.08
N ALA A 149 -9.96 -5.08 -10.83
CA ALA A 149 -8.57 -5.09 -10.37
C ALA A 149 -7.98 -6.51 -10.40
N HIS A 150 -8.73 -7.51 -9.96
CA HIS A 150 -8.35 -8.93 -10.05
C HIS A 150 -8.09 -9.35 -11.50
N ASN A 151 -8.98 -9.00 -12.43
CA ASN A 151 -8.84 -9.35 -13.84
C ASN A 151 -7.63 -8.67 -14.50
N LEU A 152 -7.32 -7.43 -14.11
CA LEU A 152 -6.21 -6.65 -14.67
C LEU A 152 -4.85 -6.99 -14.08
N PHE A 153 -4.78 -7.32 -12.79
CA PHE A 153 -3.52 -7.44 -12.05
C PHE A 153 -3.23 -8.84 -11.50
N GLY A 154 -4.16 -9.78 -11.68
CA GLY A 154 -4.01 -11.18 -11.30
C GLY A 154 -4.65 -11.51 -9.94
N PRO A 155 -4.78 -12.82 -9.65
CA PRO A 155 -5.45 -13.31 -8.46
C PRO A 155 -4.66 -13.02 -7.17
N PRO A 156 -5.36 -13.01 -6.02
CA PRO A 156 -4.73 -12.94 -4.72
C PRO A 156 -3.69 -14.05 -4.59
N THR A 157 -2.46 -13.70 -4.19
CA THR A 157 -1.45 -14.73 -3.89
C THR A 157 -1.68 -15.19 -2.46
N PRO A 158 -2.00 -16.47 -2.19
CA PRO A 158 -2.43 -16.91 -0.85
C PRO A 158 -1.26 -17.06 0.14
N THR A 159 -0.19 -16.27 0.01
CA THR A 159 0.84 -16.16 1.03
C THR A 159 0.37 -15.14 2.06
N PRO A 160 -0.12 -15.56 3.25
CA PRO A 160 -0.36 -14.63 4.35
C PRO A 160 0.99 -14.02 4.75
N SER A 161 1.22 -12.81 4.28
CA SER A 161 2.28 -11.96 4.78
C SER A 161 1.75 -11.33 6.05
N ASP A 162 2.32 -11.69 7.20
CA ASP A 162 2.03 -11.07 8.50
C ASP A 162 2.56 -9.63 8.57
N ASN A 163 3.17 -9.16 7.48
CA ASN A 163 3.77 -7.85 7.36
C ASN A 163 2.71 -6.81 6.97
N THR A 164 2.81 -5.61 7.53
CA THR A 164 1.95 -4.50 7.10
C THR A 164 2.34 -4.10 5.68
N PRO A 165 1.40 -4.14 4.70
CA PRO A 165 1.73 -3.86 3.31
C PRO A 165 2.17 -2.40 3.17
N ARG A 166 3.26 -2.18 2.43
CA ARG A 166 3.84 -0.85 2.24
C ARG A 166 3.15 -0.12 1.09
N MET A 167 3.09 1.20 1.11
CA MET A 167 2.61 1.94 -0.07
C MET A 167 3.55 1.73 -1.27
N SER A 168 2.97 1.44 -2.42
CA SER A 168 3.70 1.49 -3.70
C SER A 168 4.10 2.93 -4.04
N THR A 169 5.12 3.11 -4.89
CA THR A 169 5.54 4.45 -5.34
C THR A 169 4.40 5.23 -6.00
N GLU A 170 3.53 4.54 -6.75
CA GLU A 170 2.36 5.14 -7.40
C GLU A 170 1.33 5.61 -6.36
N ALA A 171 1.06 4.78 -5.34
CA ALA A 171 0.16 5.11 -4.23
C ALA A 171 0.68 6.30 -3.40
N THR A 172 1.97 6.32 -3.08
CA THR A 172 2.61 7.46 -2.41
C THR A 172 2.47 8.75 -3.23
N CYS A 173 2.69 8.68 -4.55
CA CYS A 173 2.53 9.83 -5.42
C CYS A 173 1.08 10.32 -5.51
N ALA A 174 0.10 9.41 -5.55
CA ALA A 174 -1.32 9.78 -5.54
C ALA A 174 -1.70 10.50 -4.23
N LEU A 175 -1.14 10.06 -3.11
CA LEU A 175 -1.33 10.70 -1.80
C LEU A 175 -0.68 12.10 -1.74
N ASP A 176 0.50 12.28 -2.32
CA ASP A 176 1.13 13.60 -2.49
C ASP A 176 0.26 14.56 -3.30
N ILE A 177 -0.29 14.08 -4.41
CA ILE A 177 -1.18 14.87 -5.27
C ILE A 177 -2.47 15.21 -4.52
N ALA A 178 -3.02 14.27 -3.75
CA ALA A 178 -4.19 14.52 -2.90
C ALA A 178 -3.92 15.60 -1.86
N ALA A 179 -2.75 15.58 -1.22
CA ALA A 179 -2.33 16.62 -0.28
C ALA A 179 -2.17 18.00 -0.96
N GLN A 180 -1.65 18.03 -2.18
CA GLN A 180 -1.57 19.28 -2.97
C GLN A 180 -2.97 19.81 -3.32
N HIS A 181 -3.91 18.95 -3.67
CA HIS A 181 -5.31 19.34 -3.89
C HIS A 181 -5.94 19.89 -2.61
N ALA A 182 -5.70 19.28 -1.45
CA ALA A 182 -6.20 19.78 -0.16
C ALA A 182 -5.61 21.17 0.16
N ALA A 183 -4.31 21.36 -0.05
CA ALA A 183 -3.63 22.63 0.16
C ALA A 183 -4.17 23.74 -0.74
N ALA A 184 -4.42 23.46 -2.02
CA ALA A 184 -4.97 24.43 -2.96
C ALA A 184 -6.40 24.90 -2.61
N ASN A 185 -7.14 24.11 -1.83
CA ASN A 185 -8.51 24.40 -1.41
C ASN A 185 -8.61 24.97 0.02
N THR A 186 -7.51 25.04 0.76
CA THR A 186 -7.49 25.54 2.14
C THR A 186 -7.21 27.04 2.12
N THR A 187 -8.15 27.83 2.63
CA THR A 187 -7.98 29.28 2.84
C THR A 187 -7.76 29.54 4.33
N GLY A 188 -6.51 29.65 4.78
CA GLY A 188 -6.20 29.94 6.17
C GLY A 188 -4.83 29.46 6.64
N THR A 189 -4.58 29.57 7.94
CA THR A 189 -3.35 29.14 8.63
C THR A 189 -3.42 27.70 9.15
N THR A 190 -4.57 27.03 9.06
CA THR A 190 -4.72 25.63 9.44
C THR A 190 -4.01 24.72 8.43
N PRO A 191 -3.31 23.66 8.88
CA PRO A 191 -2.75 22.68 7.97
C PRO A 191 -3.87 22.05 7.12
N PRO A 192 -3.60 21.78 5.83
CA PRO A 192 -4.61 21.24 4.93
C PRO A 192 -4.96 19.81 5.31
N GLU A 193 -6.25 19.55 5.46
CA GLU A 193 -6.78 18.21 5.73
C GLU A 193 -7.10 17.49 4.41
N VAL A 194 -6.53 16.30 4.23
CA VAL A 194 -6.76 15.48 3.04
C VAL A 194 -8.06 14.69 3.20
N ARG A 195 -9.05 15.04 2.41
CA ARG A 195 -10.35 14.36 2.31
C ARG A 195 -10.43 13.34 1.15
N THR A 196 -11.48 12.51 1.12
CA THR A 196 -11.63 11.40 0.17
C THR A 196 -11.71 11.85 -1.29
N GLU A 197 -12.34 12.98 -1.56
CA GLU A 197 -12.43 13.55 -2.91
C GLU A 197 -11.09 14.06 -3.45
N HIS A 198 -10.16 14.48 -2.58
CA HIS A 198 -8.81 14.85 -3.01
C HIS A 198 -8.03 13.62 -3.50
N LEU A 199 -8.19 12.49 -2.79
CA LEU A 199 -7.59 11.23 -3.20
C LEU A 199 -8.26 10.68 -4.46
N LEU A 200 -9.59 10.73 -4.56
CA LEU A 200 -10.29 10.34 -5.79
C LEU A 200 -9.82 11.16 -6.99
N ALA A 201 -9.62 12.47 -6.83
CA ALA A 201 -9.08 13.31 -7.89
C ALA A 201 -7.69 12.85 -8.35
N ALA A 202 -6.79 12.55 -7.41
CA ALA A 202 -5.45 12.05 -7.73
C ALA A 202 -5.49 10.69 -8.46
N LEU A 203 -6.27 9.74 -7.93
CA LEU A 203 -6.36 8.38 -8.47
C LEU A 203 -7.06 8.34 -9.82
N ALA A 204 -8.19 9.04 -9.93
CA ALA A 204 -8.94 9.08 -11.17
C ALA A 204 -8.11 9.81 -12.23
N LEU A 205 -7.63 11.02 -11.97
CA LEU A 205 -7.10 11.89 -13.03
C LEU A 205 -5.71 11.51 -13.55
N ASP A 206 -4.98 10.62 -12.89
CA ASP A 206 -3.70 10.10 -13.38
C ASP A 206 -3.91 9.09 -14.54
N PRO A 207 -3.62 9.43 -15.81
CA PRO A 207 -3.78 8.50 -16.93
C PRO A 207 -2.86 7.28 -16.86
N GLY A 208 -1.75 7.35 -16.11
CA GLY A 208 -0.76 6.27 -16.01
C GLY A 208 -1.10 5.23 -14.94
N GLY A 209 -1.96 5.58 -13.99
CA GLY A 209 -2.16 4.81 -12.77
C GLY A 209 -3.01 3.55 -12.92
N ARG A 210 -2.78 2.57 -12.05
CA ARG A 210 -3.59 1.32 -11.96
C ARG A 210 -5.04 1.63 -11.61
N ALA A 211 -5.31 2.59 -10.74
CA ALA A 211 -6.67 3.04 -10.43
C ALA A 211 -7.43 3.52 -11.68
N ARG A 212 -6.80 4.36 -12.49
CA ARG A 212 -7.35 4.80 -13.79
C ARG A 212 -7.64 3.63 -14.71
N ARG A 213 -6.74 2.64 -14.79
CA ARG A 213 -6.97 1.44 -15.63
C ARG A 213 -8.21 0.68 -15.18
N VAL A 214 -8.42 0.51 -13.88
CA VAL A 214 -9.64 -0.13 -13.33
C VAL A 214 -10.89 0.68 -13.69
N LEU A 215 -10.86 2.00 -13.55
CA LEU A 215 -11.99 2.85 -13.95
C LEU A 215 -12.29 2.78 -15.46
N ASN A 216 -11.25 2.67 -16.30
CA ASN A 216 -11.40 2.51 -17.74
C ASN A 216 -11.99 1.13 -18.09
N GLU A 217 -11.56 0.06 -17.41
CA GLU A 217 -12.11 -1.29 -17.58
C GLU A 217 -13.60 -1.34 -17.21
N LEU A 218 -13.99 -0.60 -16.18
CA LEU A 218 -15.39 -0.42 -15.80
C LEU A 218 -16.14 0.59 -16.68
N HIS A 219 -15.51 1.11 -17.74
CA HIS A 219 -16.09 2.06 -18.69
C HIS A 219 -16.62 3.35 -18.03
N VAL A 220 -16.01 3.76 -16.92
CA VAL A 220 -16.43 4.96 -16.18
C VAL A 220 -16.01 6.21 -16.93
N ASP A 221 -16.95 7.12 -17.19
CA ASP A 221 -16.63 8.42 -17.80
C ASP A 221 -15.80 9.27 -16.83
N ILE A 222 -14.51 9.33 -17.12
CA ILE A 222 -13.56 10.18 -16.42
C ILE A 222 -13.97 11.66 -16.41
N ALA A 223 -14.57 12.14 -17.50
CA ALA A 223 -15.05 13.52 -17.55
C ALA A 223 -16.23 13.72 -16.59
N ALA A 224 -17.06 12.70 -16.36
CA ALA A 224 -18.12 12.71 -15.36
C ALA A 224 -17.54 12.78 -13.95
N ILE A 225 -16.55 11.94 -13.61
CA ILE A 225 -15.84 12.03 -12.31
C ILE A 225 -15.30 13.45 -12.10
N LYS A 226 -14.67 14.03 -13.13
CA LYS A 226 -14.13 15.40 -13.04
C LYS A 226 -15.22 16.45 -12.79
N ARG A 227 -16.37 16.36 -13.48
CA ARG A 227 -17.52 17.27 -13.27
C ARG A 227 -18.06 17.16 -11.85
N GLU A 228 -18.20 15.93 -11.34
CA GLU A 228 -18.66 15.70 -9.97
C GLU A 228 -17.70 16.26 -8.93
N LEU A 229 -16.39 16.07 -9.11
CA LEU A 229 -15.37 16.60 -8.21
C LEU A 229 -15.32 18.13 -8.17
N GLN A 230 -15.65 18.81 -9.27
CA GLN A 230 -15.68 20.28 -9.32
C GLN A 230 -16.67 20.91 -8.34
N CYS A 231 -17.71 20.17 -7.92
CA CYS A 231 -18.64 20.61 -6.89
C CYS A 231 -18.05 20.57 -5.48
N HIS A 232 -16.96 19.81 -5.27
CA HIS A 232 -16.39 19.55 -3.93
C HIS A 232 -15.02 20.18 -3.72
N ILE A 233 -14.22 20.30 -4.79
CA ILE A 233 -12.85 20.80 -4.74
C ILE A 233 -12.52 21.63 -5.98
N SER A 234 -11.73 22.69 -5.79
CA SER A 234 -11.08 23.35 -6.92
C SER A 234 -9.93 22.48 -7.41
N VAL A 235 -10.24 21.58 -8.32
CA VAL A 235 -9.22 20.93 -9.16
C VAL A 235 -8.74 21.94 -10.19
N ASN A 236 -7.92 22.91 -9.75
CA ASN A 236 -7.23 23.77 -10.69
C ASN A 236 -6.17 22.91 -11.38
N LEU A 237 -6.52 22.43 -12.57
CA LEU A 237 -5.65 21.68 -13.46
C LEU A 237 -4.63 22.62 -14.10
N THR A 238 -3.88 23.37 -13.30
CA THR A 238 -2.52 23.67 -13.73
C THR A 238 -1.86 22.31 -13.83
N ARG A 239 -1.86 21.74 -15.04
CA ARG A 239 -1.08 20.55 -15.40
C ARG A 239 0.20 20.65 -14.57
N PRO A 240 0.39 19.83 -13.52
CA PRO A 240 1.61 19.94 -12.73
C PRO A 240 2.69 19.78 -13.78
N ALA A 241 3.55 20.79 -13.87
CA ALA A 241 4.55 20.89 -14.93
C ALA A 241 5.34 19.60 -14.92
N ARG A 242 4.92 18.66 -15.78
CA ARG A 242 5.45 17.31 -16.01
C ARG A 242 6.26 16.84 -14.79
N TRP A 243 5.63 16.34 -13.72
CA TRP A 243 6.38 15.89 -12.54
C TRP A 243 7.30 14.70 -12.88
N TRP A 244 7.00 13.94 -13.95
CA TRP A 244 7.91 13.00 -14.60
C TRP A 244 9.17 13.64 -15.24
N LYS A 245 9.18 14.97 -15.37
CA LYS A 245 10.33 15.78 -15.79
C LYS A 245 11.20 16.19 -14.59
N ARG A 246 10.89 15.74 -13.36
CA ARG A 246 11.91 15.58 -12.31
C ARG A 246 12.78 14.39 -12.70
N ARG A 247 13.58 14.65 -13.75
CA ARG A 247 14.62 13.80 -14.30
C ARG A 247 15.40 13.17 -13.15
N SER A 248 15.40 11.85 -13.12
CA SER A 248 16.65 11.13 -13.07
C SER A 248 17.61 11.84 -14.03
N THR A 249 18.63 12.50 -13.50
CA THR A 249 19.74 13.09 -14.27
C THR A 249 20.63 12.00 -14.89
N GLY A 250 20.01 10.91 -15.36
CA GLY A 250 20.59 9.82 -16.11
C GLY A 250 19.48 9.14 -16.89
N HIS A 251 19.51 9.24 -18.21
CA HIS A 251 18.59 8.53 -19.11
C HIS A 251 18.97 7.04 -19.12
N ALA A 252 18.64 6.31 -18.06
CA ALA A 252 18.91 4.88 -17.98
C ALA A 252 17.79 4.07 -18.65
N CYS A 253 18.15 2.99 -19.33
CA CYS A 253 17.18 2.04 -19.85
C CYS A 253 16.43 1.34 -18.71
N SER A 254 15.10 1.31 -18.75
CA SER A 254 14.24 0.63 -17.77
C SER A 254 14.43 -0.89 -17.71
N PHE A 255 15.05 -1.49 -18.72
CA PHE A 255 15.28 -2.94 -18.81
C PHE A 255 16.69 -3.33 -18.34
N CYS A 256 17.74 -2.69 -18.86
CA CYS A 256 19.13 -3.05 -18.55
C CYS A 256 19.85 -2.09 -17.58
N GLY A 257 19.21 -1.01 -17.16
CA GLY A 257 19.76 -0.01 -16.23
C GLY A 257 20.91 0.85 -16.80
N ARG A 258 21.36 0.61 -18.03
CA ARG A 258 22.49 1.35 -18.62
C ARG A 258 22.10 2.77 -19.04
N PRO A 259 22.96 3.78 -18.82
CA PRO A 259 22.76 5.12 -19.36
C PRO A 259 22.73 5.06 -20.89
N SER A 260 21.79 5.79 -21.49
CA SER A 260 21.49 5.80 -22.93
C SER A 260 21.17 7.22 -23.38
N THR A 261 21.45 7.58 -24.63
CA THR A 261 21.06 8.89 -25.14
C THR A 261 19.56 8.91 -25.49
N PRO A 262 18.86 10.05 -25.34
CA PRO A 262 17.41 10.16 -25.61
C PRO A 262 16.99 9.67 -27.01
N ASP A 263 17.85 9.82 -28.01
CA ASP A 263 17.59 9.45 -29.41
C ASP A 263 17.68 7.93 -29.68
N GLN A 264 18.14 7.16 -28.68
CA GLN A 264 18.31 5.71 -28.75
C GLN A 264 17.27 4.94 -27.92
N LEU A 265 16.22 5.61 -27.45
CA LEU A 265 15.20 5.03 -26.60
C LEU A 265 13.86 4.94 -27.35
N VAL A 266 13.23 3.77 -27.31
CA VAL A 266 11.81 3.64 -27.66
C VAL A 266 11.01 4.18 -26.48
N ASN A 267 10.26 5.25 -26.71
CA ASN A 267 9.63 6.05 -25.64
C ASN A 267 8.12 5.76 -25.54
N GLY A 268 7.71 5.10 -24.45
CA GLY A 268 6.32 4.97 -24.03
C GLY A 268 6.03 5.79 -22.76
N PRO A 269 4.75 5.89 -22.33
CA PRO A 269 4.41 6.51 -21.05
C PRO A 269 5.12 5.78 -19.89
N GLY A 270 6.13 6.40 -19.29
CA GLY A 270 6.85 5.90 -18.11
C GLY A 270 7.92 4.83 -18.36
N ILE A 271 8.19 4.44 -19.62
CA ILE A 271 9.17 3.39 -19.95
C ILE A 271 10.12 3.88 -21.04
N ALA A 272 11.42 3.66 -20.82
CA ALA A 272 12.48 3.99 -21.78
C ALA A 272 13.36 2.75 -22.04
N ILE A 273 13.26 2.14 -23.23
CA ILE A 273 14.02 0.93 -23.58
C ILE A 273 15.07 1.28 -24.63
N CYS A 274 16.34 0.93 -24.40
CA CYS A 274 17.41 1.18 -25.37
C CYS A 274 17.29 0.25 -26.58
N ARG A 275 17.72 0.74 -27.75
CA ARG A 275 17.71 -0.04 -29.00
C ARG A 275 18.29 -1.46 -28.86
N PRO A 276 19.41 -1.71 -28.14
CA PRO A 276 19.91 -3.06 -27.93
C PRO A 276 18.93 -3.99 -27.21
N CYS A 277 18.24 -3.51 -26.17
CA CYS A 277 17.25 -4.31 -25.44
C CYS A 277 16.01 -4.60 -26.29
N VAL A 278 15.61 -3.65 -27.14
CA VAL A 278 14.51 -3.87 -28.10
C VAL A 278 14.91 -4.92 -29.14
N ALA A 279 16.09 -4.83 -29.72
CA ALA A 279 16.60 -5.82 -30.68
C ALA A 279 16.68 -7.22 -30.07
N LEU A 280 17.23 -7.34 -28.86
CA LEU A 280 17.29 -8.62 -28.14
C LEU A 280 15.89 -9.20 -27.88
N ALA A 281 14.92 -8.38 -27.49
CA ALA A 281 13.55 -8.83 -27.28
C ALA A 281 12.93 -9.34 -28.59
N THR A 282 13.17 -8.66 -29.72
CA THR A 282 12.71 -9.12 -31.04
C THR A 282 13.34 -10.45 -31.44
N GLU A 283 14.64 -10.64 -31.20
CA GLU A 283 15.34 -11.90 -31.48
C GLU A 283 14.79 -13.06 -30.65
N ILE A 284 14.56 -12.86 -29.35
CA ILE A 284 13.98 -13.88 -28.46
C ILE A 284 12.58 -14.28 -28.94
N LEU A 285 11.74 -13.32 -29.31
CA LEU A 285 10.39 -13.59 -29.81
C LEU A 285 10.41 -14.36 -31.13
N ALA A 286 11.30 -13.98 -32.06
CA ALA A 286 11.46 -14.68 -33.33
C ALA A 286 11.94 -16.13 -33.13
N ALA A 287 12.88 -16.36 -32.21
CA ALA A 287 13.38 -17.70 -31.88
C ALA A 287 12.29 -18.60 -31.28
N ARG A 288 11.41 -18.05 -30.42
CA ARG A 288 10.27 -18.79 -29.87
C ARG A 288 9.26 -19.18 -30.93
N GLN A 289 8.91 -18.25 -31.82
CA GLN A 289 7.98 -18.51 -32.93
C GLN A 289 8.50 -19.58 -33.89
N ALA A 290 9.80 -19.56 -34.22
CA ALA A 290 10.42 -20.59 -35.06
C ALA A 290 10.43 -21.98 -34.40
N SER A 291 10.62 -22.02 -33.08
CA SER A 291 10.59 -23.26 -32.28
C SER A 291 9.17 -23.85 -32.25
N GLU A 292 8.16 -23.00 -32.04
CA GLU A 292 6.74 -23.38 -32.05
C GLU A 292 6.30 -23.88 -33.43
N GLN A 293 6.70 -23.20 -34.52
CA GLN A 293 6.39 -23.63 -35.89
C GLN A 293 7.05 -24.97 -36.25
N THR A 294 8.28 -25.22 -35.80
CA THR A 294 8.97 -26.50 -36.02
C THR A 294 8.31 -27.64 -35.22
N ALA A 295 7.83 -27.36 -34.00
CA ALA A 295 7.08 -28.31 -33.20
C ALA A 295 5.71 -28.65 -33.82
N GLN A 296 5.02 -27.66 -34.44
CA GLN A 296 3.76 -27.87 -35.15
C GLN A 296 3.92 -28.61 -36.50
N ALA A 297 5.11 -28.56 -37.11
CA ALA A 297 5.38 -29.12 -38.44
C ALA A 297 5.95 -30.57 -38.42
N ARG A 298 6.08 -31.20 -37.25
CA ARG A 298 6.42 -32.63 -37.15
C ARG A 298 5.17 -33.47 -37.50
N PRO A 299 5.15 -34.19 -38.63
CA PRO A 299 4.05 -35.10 -38.92
C PRO A 299 4.09 -36.30 -37.97
N SER A 300 2.90 -36.75 -37.56
CA SER A 300 2.66 -37.97 -36.77
C SER A 300 3.13 -39.24 -37.48
#